data_AF-A0A2T1FBW4-F1
#
_entry.id   AF-A0A2T1FBW4-F1
#
_cell.length_a   1.000
_cell.length_b   1.000
_cell.length_c   1.000
_cell.angle_alpha   90.00
_cell.angle_beta   90.00
_cell.angle_gamma   90.00
#
_symmetry.space_group_name_H-M   'P 1'
#
loop_
_entity.id
_entity.type
_entity.pdbx_description
1 polymer ?
#
loop_
_entity_poly.entity_id
_entity_poly.type
_entity_poly.pdbx_seq_one_letter_code
_entity_poly.pdbx_strand_id
1 'polypeptide(L)'
;MKQMMTTSAGVFLAISIISVIFGGFAFAEKSKFENELNQRDPLTKEINKQSGWDDNINKQKLEQLQGGLNAALVVAGGSGAIAVALAIVGKDR
;
A
#
# COMPACT_ATOMS: atom_id res chain seq x y z
N MET A 1 17.85 29.46 2.71
CA MET A 1 17.54 28.21 3.44
C MET A 1 16.04 27.96 3.58
N LYS A 2 15.24 28.94 4.05
CA LYS A 2 13.79 28.82 4.21
C LYS A 2 13.06 28.26 2.96
N GLN A 3 13.34 28.84 1.80
CA GLN A 3 12.74 28.44 0.52
C GLN A 3 13.08 26.99 0.12
N MET A 4 14.33 26.54 0.33
CA MET A 4 14.74 25.16 0.05
C MET A 4 14.03 24.14 0.95
N MET A 5 13.82 24.47 2.23
CA MET A 5 13.09 23.59 3.17
C MET A 5 11.60 23.50 2.82
N THR A 6 10.97 24.60 2.42
CA THR A 6 9.57 24.59 1.99
C THR A 6 9.37 23.80 0.69
N THR A 7 10.27 23.94 -0.30
CA THR A 7 10.19 23.17 -1.55
C THR A 7 10.37 21.68 -1.29
N SER A 8 11.34 21.28 -0.46
CA SER A 8 11.55 19.88 -0.10
C SER A 8 10.38 19.30 0.70
N ALA A 9 9.79 20.06 1.63
CA ALA A 9 8.55 19.66 2.32
C ALA A 9 7.42 19.34 1.33
N GLY A 10 7.24 20.17 0.31
CA GLY A 10 6.25 19.94 -0.75
C GLY A 10 6.50 18.66 -1.56
N VAL A 11 7.76 18.36 -1.89
CA VAL A 11 8.13 17.13 -2.59
C VAL A 11 7.84 15.90 -1.74
N PHE A 12 8.21 15.90 -0.46
CA PHE A 12 7.92 14.79 0.45
C PHE A 12 6.41 14.61 0.68
N LEU A 13 5.64 15.71 0.73
CA LEU A 13 4.18 15.65 0.82
C LEU A 13 3.57 15.01 -0.44
N ALA A 14 4.06 15.40 -1.63
CA ALA A 14 3.59 14.84 -2.89
C ALA A 14 3.88 13.33 -2.98
N ILE A 15 5.08 12.90 -2.59
CA ILE A 15 5.44 11.47 -2.51
C ILE A 15 4.48 10.75 -1.56
N SER A 16 4.19 11.33 -0.39
CA SER A 16 3.28 10.75 0.59
C SER A 16 1.88 10.52 0.00
N ILE A 17 1.31 11.53 -0.64
CA ILE A 17 -0.01 11.45 -1.27
C ILE A 17 -0.04 10.40 -2.38
N ILE A 18 0.97 10.40 -3.26
CA ILE A 18 1.07 9.44 -4.36
C ILE A 18 1.13 8.01 -3.81
N SER A 19 1.96 7.77 -2.78
CA SER A 19 2.05 6.47 -2.12
C SER A 19 0.73 6.04 -1.47
N VAL A 20 -0.04 6.96 -0.87
CA VAL A 20 -1.39 6.64 -0.35
C VAL A 20 -2.33 6.25 -1.48
N ILE A 21 -2.31 6.95 -2.62
CA ILE A 21 -3.17 6.63 -3.78
C ILE A 21 -2.85 5.23 -4.30
N PHE A 22 -1.57 4.92 -4.53
CA PHE A 22 -1.14 3.59 -4.97
C PHE A 22 -1.48 2.51 -3.95
N GLY A 23 -1.29 2.77 -2.66
CA GLY A 23 -1.72 1.88 -1.58
C GLY A 23 -3.23 1.65 -1.60
N GLY A 24 -4.03 2.69 -1.81
CA GLY A 24 -5.49 2.58 -1.92
C GLY A 24 -5.94 1.70 -3.09
N PHE A 25 -5.31 1.85 -4.26
CA PHE A 25 -5.57 0.97 -5.40
C PHE A 25 -5.20 -0.50 -5.10
N ALA A 26 -4.02 -0.74 -4.54
CA ALA A 26 -3.59 -2.09 -4.15
C ALA A 26 -4.52 -2.71 -3.09
N PHE A 27 -5.04 -1.91 -2.16
CA PHE A 27 -6.03 -2.35 -1.17
C PHE A 27 -7.34 -2.78 -1.84
N ALA A 28 -7.85 -1.97 -2.77
CA ALA A 28 -9.07 -2.29 -3.50
C ALA A 28 -8.91 -3.59 -4.30
N GLU A 29 -7.77 -3.79 -4.96
CA GLU A 29 -7.48 -5.00 -5.71
C GLU A 29 -7.36 -6.23 -4.80
N LYS A 30 -6.65 -6.11 -3.66
CA LYS A 30 -6.58 -7.15 -2.63
C LYS A 30 -7.98 -7.52 -2.13
N SER A 31 -8.79 -6.53 -1.77
CA SER A 31 -10.14 -6.75 -1.24
C SER A 31 -11.06 -7.41 -2.28
N LYS A 32 -10.96 -7.02 -3.56
CA LYS A 32 -11.69 -7.66 -4.64
C LYS A 32 -11.29 -9.14 -4.79
N PHE A 33 -9.99 -9.43 -4.76
CA PHE A 33 -9.49 -10.79 -4.86
C PHE A 33 -9.89 -11.67 -3.66
N GLU A 34 -9.87 -11.12 -2.44
CA GLU A 34 -10.39 -11.80 -1.25
C GLU A 34 -11.89 -12.11 -1.37
N ASN A 35 -12.68 -11.16 -1.89
CA ASN A 35 -14.11 -11.39 -2.14
C ASN A 35 -14.34 -12.46 -3.22
N GLU A 36 -13.56 -12.46 -4.30
CA GLU A 36 -13.63 -13.49 -5.34
C GLU A 36 -13.29 -14.88 -4.79
N LEU A 37 -12.26 -14.99 -3.93
CA LEU A 37 -11.93 -16.24 -3.24
C LEU A 37 -13.02 -16.70 -2.28
N ASN A 38 -13.67 -15.77 -1.58
CA ASN A 38 -14.75 -16.08 -0.66
C ASN A 38 -16.03 -16.55 -1.37
N GLN A 39 -16.30 -16.01 -2.57
CA GLN A 39 -17.45 -16.37 -3.41
C GLN A 39 -17.24 -17.66 -4.23
N ARG A 40 -16.04 -18.24 -4.28
CA ARG A 40 -15.82 -19.56 -4.91
C ARG A 40 -16.61 -20.64 -4.17
N ASP A 41 -17.32 -21.45 -4.93
CA ASP A 41 -18.18 -22.53 -4.43
C ASP A 41 -17.44 -23.46 -3.46
N PRO A 42 -18.12 -24.01 -2.44
CA PRO A 42 -17.53 -24.92 -1.46
C PRO A 42 -16.82 -26.13 -2.10
N LEU A 43 -17.41 -26.67 -3.19
CA LEU A 43 -16.83 -27.77 -3.97
C LEU A 43 -15.50 -27.38 -4.62
N THR A 44 -15.37 -26.15 -5.13
CA THR A 44 -14.12 -25.66 -5.73
C THR A 44 -13.05 -25.44 -4.66
N LYS A 45 -13.44 -24.99 -3.45
CA LYS A 45 -12.54 -24.90 -2.30
C LYS A 45 -12.02 -26.27 -1.86
N GLU A 46 -12.87 -27.29 -1.90
CA GLU A 46 -12.51 -28.66 -1.50
C GLU A 46 -11.60 -29.33 -2.55
N ILE A 47 -11.92 -29.19 -3.84
CA ILE A 47 -11.07 -29.65 -4.95
C ILE A 47 -9.72 -28.92 -4.97
N ASN A 48 -9.69 -27.60 -4.68
CA ASN A 48 -8.43 -26.85 -4.58
C ASN A 48 -7.60 -27.21 -3.36
N LYS A 49 -8.24 -27.50 -2.21
CA LYS A 49 -7.53 -28.02 -1.03
C LYS A 49 -6.86 -29.35 -1.33
N GLN A 50 -7.52 -30.19 -2.14
CA GLN A 50 -7.02 -31.52 -2.49
C GLN A 50 -5.94 -31.47 -3.57
N SER A 51 -5.98 -30.49 -4.47
CA SER A 51 -4.94 -30.27 -5.49
C SER A 51 -3.71 -29.51 -4.97
N GLY A 52 -3.86 -28.68 -3.92
CA GLY A 52 -2.76 -27.98 -3.21
C GLY A 52 -2.04 -26.88 -4.00
N TRP A 53 -2.20 -26.85 -5.33
CA TRP A 53 -1.52 -25.91 -6.22
C TRP A 53 -2.18 -24.53 -6.22
N ASP A 54 -3.52 -24.51 -6.28
CA ASP A 54 -4.27 -23.25 -6.42
C ASP A 54 -4.27 -22.45 -5.10
N ASP A 55 -4.26 -23.13 -3.96
CA ASP A 55 -4.23 -22.50 -2.63
C ASP A 55 -2.90 -21.77 -2.35
N ASN A 56 -1.78 -22.34 -2.81
CA ASN A 56 -0.46 -21.70 -2.70
C ASN A 56 -0.32 -20.50 -3.65
N ILE A 57 -0.80 -20.62 -4.89
CA ILE A 57 -0.76 -19.51 -5.86
C ILE A 57 -1.62 -18.33 -5.38
N ASN A 58 -2.81 -18.61 -4.85
CA ASN A 58 -3.71 -17.59 -4.32
C ASN A 58 -3.13 -16.90 -3.07
N LYS A 59 -2.52 -17.66 -2.15
CA LYS A 59 -1.81 -17.10 -1.00
C LYS A 59 -0.63 -16.24 -1.40
N GLN A 60 0.19 -16.72 -2.35
CA GLN A 60 1.38 -15.99 -2.79
C GLN A 60 1.00 -14.66 -3.47
N LYS A 61 -0.10 -14.63 -4.23
CA LYS A 61 -0.63 -13.39 -4.82
C LYS A 61 -1.20 -12.44 -3.78
N LEU A 62 -1.90 -12.95 -2.76
CA LEU A 62 -2.36 -12.16 -1.61
C LEU A 62 -1.21 -11.53 -0.83
N GLU A 63 -0.15 -12.29 -0.57
CA GLU A 63 1.06 -11.82 0.10
C GLU A 63 1.79 -10.76 -0.72
N GLN A 64 1.87 -10.93 -2.05
CA GLN A 64 2.43 -9.89 -2.92
C GLN A 64 1.63 -8.58 -2.88
N LEU A 65 0.31 -8.66 -2.98
CA LEU A 65 -0.57 -7.47 -2.89
C LEU A 65 -0.45 -6.80 -1.52
N GLN A 66 -0.36 -7.59 -0.45
CA GLN A 66 -0.16 -7.09 0.92
C GLN A 66 1.24 -6.49 1.11
N GLY A 67 2.28 -7.08 0.52
CA GLY A 67 3.63 -6.54 0.54
C GLY A 67 3.73 -5.19 -0.15
N GLY A 68 3.11 -5.06 -1.34
CA GLY A 68 3.01 -3.79 -2.06
C GLY A 68 2.24 -2.73 -1.27
N LEU A 69 1.12 -3.12 -0.64
CA LEU A 69 0.33 -2.26 0.23
C LEU A 69 1.17 -1.72 1.40
N ASN A 70 1.85 -2.62 2.12
CA ASN A 70 2.66 -2.26 3.29
C ASN A 70 3.80 -1.32 2.88
N ALA A 71 4.50 -1.62 1.79
CA ALA A 71 5.56 -0.77 1.27
C ALA A 71 5.04 0.63 0.93
N ALA A 72 3.90 0.73 0.22
CA ALA A 72 3.28 2.00 -0.10
C ALA A 72 2.89 2.79 1.17
N LEU A 73 2.33 2.11 2.18
CA LEU A 73 1.95 2.74 3.45
C LEU A 73 3.16 3.25 4.25
N VAL A 74 4.26 2.50 4.27
CA VAL A 74 5.50 2.90 4.95
C VAL A 74 6.12 4.11 4.26
N VAL A 75 6.18 4.13 2.93
CA VAL A 75 6.67 5.29 2.17
C VAL A 75 5.76 6.50 2.40
N ALA A 76 4.44 6.30 2.37
CA ALA A 76 3.47 7.35 2.65
C ALA A 76 3.66 7.97 4.04
N GLY A 77 3.76 7.13 5.07
CA GLY A 77 3.94 7.58 6.45
C GLY A 77 5.28 8.27 6.68
N GLY A 78 6.38 7.68 6.19
CA GLY A 78 7.73 8.24 6.36
C GLY A 78 7.90 9.57 5.65
N SER A 79 7.53 9.64 4.36
CA SER A 79 7.60 10.89 3.60
C SER A 79 6.65 11.96 4.13
N GLY A 80 5.43 11.59 4.57
CA GLY A 80 4.48 12.51 5.19
C GLY A 80 5.02 13.12 6.49
N ALA A 81 5.63 12.31 7.35
CA ALA A 81 6.25 12.78 8.59
C ALA A 81 7.41 13.77 8.31
N ILE A 82 8.26 13.45 7.33
CA ILE A 82 9.35 14.34 6.90
C ILE A 82 8.80 15.66 6.35
N ALA A 83 7.74 15.60 5.53
CA ALA A 83 7.09 16.79 4.97
C ALA A 83 6.60 17.73 6.07
N VAL A 84 5.91 17.20 7.09
CA VAL A 84 5.42 17.98 8.23
C VAL A 84 6.58 18.57 9.03
N ALA A 85 7.61 17.78 9.33
CA ALA A 85 8.78 18.26 10.06
C ALA A 85 9.50 19.41 9.32
N LEU A 86 9.71 19.27 8.01
CA LEU A 86 10.33 20.31 7.18
C LEU A 86 9.46 21.56 7.07
N ALA A 87 8.13 21.41 7.02
CA ALA A 87 7.21 22.54 7.00
C ALA A 87 7.26 23.35 8.32
N ILE A 88 7.36 22.67 9.46
CA ILE A 88 7.49 23.32 10.78
C ILE A 88 8.84 24.05 10.87
N VAL A 89 9.94 23.37 10.59
CA VAL A 89 11.29 23.98 10.65
C VAL A 89 11.44 25.14 9.65
N GLY A 90 10.85 25.01 8.46
CA GLY A 90 10.83 26.07 7.45
C GLY A 90 9.91 27.25 7.82
N LYS A 91 8.97 27.10 8.75
CA LYS A 91 8.16 28.21 9.27
C LYS A 91 8.97 29.05 10.26
N ASP A 92 9.69 28.39 11.17
CA ASP A 92 10.37 29.03 12.31
C ASP A 92 11.74 29.66 11.97
N ARG A 93 12.40 29.24 10.90
CA ARG A 93 13.64 29.87 10.36
C ARG A 93 13.35 30.75 9.17
#